data_AF-A0A0E0L425-F1
#
_entry.id   AF-A0A0E0L425-F1
#
_cell.length_a   1.000
_cell.length_b   1.000
_cell.length_c   1.000
_cell.angle_alpha   90.00
_cell.angle_beta   90.00
_cell.angle_gamma   90.00
#
_symmetry.space_group_name_H-M   'P 1'
#
loop_
_entity.id
_entity.type
_entity.pdbx_description
1 polymer ?
#
loop_
_entity_poly.entity_id
_entity_poly.type
_entity_poly.pdbx_seq_one_letter_code
_entity_poly.pdbx_strand_id
1 'polypeptide(L)'
;MAEKPIHLHLAAAAASVSAASAEGASREGRDLWHEVGQSTETAVAVAVAVVAVAAGAAFLLLLRSKKPKGCLDPENFKEFKLVEKRQISHNVAKFRFALPTPTSVLGLPIGQHISCRGQDAAGEEMYPQGRMSHHFREMKVGDYLSVRGPKGRFKYQPGQVRAFGMLAGGSGITPMFQVTRAILENPNDNTKVHLIYANVTHEDILLKEELDSMAEIYPDRFKIYYVLNQPPEVWNGGVGFVSMEMIQTHCPAPAADIQILRCGPPPMNKAMAEHLENLGYTKEMQFQF
;
A
#
# COMPACT_ATOMS: atom_id res chain seq x y z
N MET A 1 -15.25 4.08 -39.12
CA MET A 1 -13.93 3.99 -39.78
C MET A 1 -12.98 3.37 -38.78
N ALA A 2 -12.38 2.26 -39.17
CA ALA A 2 -11.53 1.42 -38.35
C ALA A 2 -10.07 1.84 -38.52
N GLU A 3 -9.30 1.89 -37.43
CA GLU A 3 -7.84 1.79 -37.50
C GLU A 3 -7.40 0.54 -36.74
N LYS A 4 -6.67 -0.32 -37.47
CA LYS A 4 -6.11 -1.61 -37.06
C LYS A 4 -4.61 -1.46 -36.79
N PRO A 5 -4.00 -2.42 -36.08
CA PRO A 5 -2.70 -2.29 -35.41
C PRO A 5 -1.49 -2.63 -36.29
N ILE A 6 -0.32 -2.16 -35.82
CA ILE A 6 1.00 -2.35 -36.41
C ILE A 6 1.55 -3.74 -36.04
N HIS A 7 1.92 -4.54 -37.06
CA HIS A 7 2.66 -5.79 -36.91
C HIS A 7 4.16 -5.57 -37.22
N LEU A 8 5.00 -6.11 -36.34
CA LEU A 8 6.47 -6.11 -36.42
C LEU A 8 6.94 -7.32 -37.25
N HIS A 9 7.69 -7.10 -38.33
CA HIS A 9 8.35 -8.16 -39.10
C HIS A 9 9.82 -8.31 -38.68
N LEU A 10 10.21 -9.52 -38.31
CA LEU A 10 11.60 -9.94 -38.13
C LEU A 10 12.05 -10.63 -39.42
N ALA A 11 13.14 -10.18 -40.03
CA ALA A 11 13.76 -10.83 -41.19
C ALA A 11 15.17 -11.29 -40.83
N ALA A 12 15.41 -12.60 -40.98
CA ALA A 12 16.73 -13.21 -40.92
C ALA A 12 17.32 -13.26 -42.33
N ALA A 13 18.60 -12.91 -42.49
CA ALA A 13 19.35 -13.07 -43.73
C ALA A 13 20.56 -13.97 -43.47
N ALA A 14 20.63 -15.07 -44.22
CA ALA A 14 21.78 -15.95 -44.33
C ALA A 14 22.74 -15.41 -45.39
N ALA A 15 24.05 -15.59 -45.18
CA ALA A 15 25.07 -15.36 -46.19
C ALA A 15 26.01 -16.56 -46.28
N SER A 16 26.04 -17.14 -47.48
CA SER A 16 26.94 -18.18 -47.99
C SER A 16 28.31 -17.62 -48.36
N VAL A 17 29.37 -18.43 -48.26
CA VAL A 17 30.68 -18.14 -48.90
C VAL A 17 31.16 -19.34 -49.71
N SER A 18 31.58 -19.03 -50.94
CA SER A 18 32.14 -19.91 -51.96
C SER A 18 33.68 -19.95 -51.89
N ALA A 19 34.24 -21.03 -52.42
CA ALA A 19 35.60 -21.54 -52.32
C ALA A 19 36.71 -20.79 -53.08
N ALA A 20 37.97 -21.06 -52.68
CA ALA A 20 39.12 -21.10 -53.59
C ALA A 20 40.23 -22.01 -53.04
N SER A 21 40.86 -22.74 -53.96
CA SER A 21 41.82 -23.85 -53.80
C SER A 21 43.27 -23.39 -53.59
N ALA A 22 44.06 -24.15 -52.82
CA ALA A 22 45.50 -24.32 -53.03
C ALA A 22 45.91 -25.78 -52.69
N GLU A 23 46.54 -26.44 -53.67
CA GLU A 23 46.99 -27.83 -53.66
C GLU A 23 48.16 -28.09 -52.69
N GLY A 24 48.36 -29.36 -52.33
CA GLY A 24 49.63 -29.83 -51.78
C GLY A 24 49.72 -30.25 -50.30
N ALA A 25 48.74 -30.96 -49.74
CA ALA A 25 48.94 -31.83 -48.56
C ALA A 25 48.02 -33.06 -48.67
N SER A 26 48.35 -34.21 -48.09
CA SER A 26 47.66 -35.49 -48.31
C SER A 26 46.14 -35.45 -48.01
N ARG A 27 45.34 -36.13 -48.85
CA ARG A 27 43.86 -36.13 -48.85
C ARG A 27 43.24 -36.60 -47.52
N GLU A 28 43.77 -37.64 -46.88
CA GLU A 28 43.18 -38.17 -45.64
C GLU A 28 43.32 -37.26 -44.42
N GLY A 29 44.38 -36.46 -44.34
CA GLY A 29 44.56 -35.52 -43.22
C GLY A 29 43.58 -34.35 -43.29
N ARG A 30 43.39 -33.77 -44.50
CA ARG A 30 42.57 -32.56 -44.69
C ARG A 30 41.08 -32.77 -44.43
N ASP A 31 40.56 -33.96 -44.77
CA ASP A 31 39.14 -34.26 -44.58
C ASP A 31 38.77 -34.37 -43.08
N LEU A 32 39.66 -34.96 -42.27
CA LEU A 32 39.52 -35.03 -40.81
C LEU A 32 39.59 -33.65 -40.15
N TRP A 33 40.49 -32.76 -40.60
CA TRP A 33 40.57 -31.39 -40.06
C TRP A 33 39.38 -30.52 -40.49
N HIS A 34 38.82 -30.75 -41.68
CA HIS A 34 37.60 -30.06 -42.14
C HIS A 34 36.35 -30.47 -41.35
N GLU A 35 36.18 -31.76 -41.07
CA GLU A 35 35.02 -32.29 -40.34
C GLU A 35 35.07 -31.92 -38.84
N VAL A 36 36.27 -31.99 -38.23
CA VAL A 36 36.49 -31.51 -36.85
C VAL A 36 36.32 -29.99 -36.76
N GLY A 37 36.80 -29.23 -37.75
CA GLY A 37 36.63 -27.77 -37.85
C GLY A 37 35.16 -27.33 -37.95
N GLN A 38 34.36 -28.01 -38.78
CA GLN A 38 32.92 -27.72 -38.90
C GLN A 38 32.13 -28.06 -37.63
N SER A 39 32.47 -29.16 -36.95
CA SER A 39 31.81 -29.53 -35.68
C SER A 39 32.11 -28.55 -34.54
N THR A 40 33.34 -28.00 -34.53
CA THR A 40 33.77 -27.03 -33.50
C THR A 40 33.18 -25.64 -33.77
N GLU A 41 33.14 -25.19 -35.03
CA GLU A 41 32.49 -23.91 -35.39
C GLU A 41 30.98 -23.90 -35.10
N THR A 42 30.27 -24.99 -35.42
CA THR A 42 28.83 -25.11 -35.15
C THR A 42 28.52 -25.17 -33.66
N ALA A 43 29.33 -25.89 -32.87
CA ALA A 43 29.20 -25.93 -31.42
C ALA A 43 29.44 -24.55 -30.77
N VAL A 44 30.44 -23.79 -31.24
CA VAL A 44 30.73 -22.44 -30.76
C VAL A 44 29.60 -21.48 -31.13
N ALA A 45 29.07 -21.55 -32.36
CA ALA A 45 27.96 -20.70 -32.79
C ALA A 45 26.69 -20.92 -31.96
N VAL A 46 26.34 -22.18 -31.66
CA VAL A 46 25.20 -22.53 -30.80
C VAL A 46 25.42 -22.01 -29.38
N ALA A 47 26.62 -22.19 -28.82
CA ALA A 47 26.95 -21.70 -27.48
C ALA A 47 26.80 -20.17 -27.39
N VAL A 48 27.29 -19.41 -28.38
CA VAL A 48 27.15 -17.95 -28.43
C VAL A 48 25.69 -17.53 -28.53
N ALA A 49 24.88 -18.21 -29.36
CA ALA A 49 23.46 -17.92 -29.50
C ALA A 49 22.69 -18.16 -28.19
N VAL A 50 22.97 -19.26 -27.49
CA VAL A 50 22.34 -19.56 -26.19
C VAL A 50 22.72 -18.52 -25.14
N VAL A 51 24.00 -18.12 -25.07
CA VAL A 51 24.46 -17.06 -24.16
C VAL A 51 23.79 -15.73 -24.49
N ALA A 52 23.67 -15.37 -25.77
CA ALA A 52 23.02 -14.13 -26.19
C ALA A 52 21.52 -14.11 -25.85
N VAL A 53 20.80 -15.23 -26.03
CA VAL A 53 19.38 -15.34 -25.65
C VAL A 53 19.21 -15.30 -24.13
N ALA A 54 20.06 -15.99 -23.38
CA ALA A 54 20.04 -15.96 -21.92
C ALA A 54 20.36 -14.56 -21.36
N ALA A 55 21.36 -13.89 -21.92
CA ALA A 55 21.72 -12.52 -21.57
C ALA A 55 20.59 -11.53 -21.96
N GLY A 56 19.98 -11.71 -23.12
CA GLY A 56 18.85 -10.91 -23.57
C GLY A 56 17.62 -11.09 -22.68
N ALA A 57 17.30 -12.33 -22.29
CA ALA A 57 16.22 -12.65 -21.35
C ALA A 57 16.50 -12.11 -19.95
N ALA A 58 17.72 -12.27 -19.44
CA ALA A 58 18.15 -11.70 -18.16
C ALA A 58 18.10 -10.16 -18.19
N PHE A 59 18.54 -9.53 -19.28
CA PHE A 59 18.47 -8.08 -19.47
C PHE A 59 17.01 -7.59 -19.54
N LEU A 60 16.13 -8.30 -20.25
CA LEU A 60 14.69 -8.03 -20.27
C LEU A 60 14.04 -8.20 -18.90
N LEU A 61 14.44 -9.22 -18.12
CA LEU A 61 13.98 -9.44 -16.75
C LEU A 61 14.50 -8.34 -15.80
N LEU A 62 15.74 -7.88 -15.97
CA LEU A 62 16.32 -6.76 -15.24
C LEU A 62 15.63 -5.43 -15.58
N LEU A 63 15.27 -5.21 -16.85
CA LEU A 63 14.48 -4.05 -17.29
C LEU A 63 13.02 -4.11 -16.80
N ARG A 64 12.46 -5.31 -16.60
CA ARG A 64 11.08 -5.50 -16.08
C ARG A 64 10.90 -5.23 -14.59
N SER A 65 11.97 -5.03 -13.82
CA SER A 65 11.90 -5.08 -12.34
C SER A 65 12.10 -3.75 -11.60
N LYS A 66 11.96 -2.60 -12.26
CA LYS A 66 11.85 -1.33 -11.52
C LYS A 66 10.40 -1.11 -11.10
N LYS A 67 10.00 -1.67 -9.95
CA LYS A 67 8.79 -1.23 -9.25
C LYS A 67 8.81 0.31 -9.20
N PRO A 68 7.72 1.01 -9.55
CA PRO A 68 7.70 2.46 -9.52
C PRO A 68 8.09 2.93 -8.11
N LYS A 69 9.19 3.69 -8.02
CA LYS A 69 9.63 4.27 -6.75
C LYS A 69 8.52 5.20 -6.27
N GLY A 70 8.06 5.00 -5.03
CA GLY A 70 7.05 5.86 -4.41
C GLY A 70 7.47 7.33 -4.42
N CYS A 71 6.48 8.23 -4.35
CA CYS A 71 6.72 9.67 -4.37
C CYS A 71 7.28 10.21 -3.05
N LEU A 72 7.05 9.47 -1.95
CA LEU A 72 7.48 9.88 -0.62
C LEU A 72 9.00 9.73 -0.44
N ASP A 73 9.56 10.54 0.46
CA ASP A 73 10.95 10.44 0.92
C ASP A 73 10.95 10.36 2.46
N PRO A 74 11.57 9.32 3.06
CA PRO A 74 11.51 9.12 4.50
C PRO A 74 12.33 10.16 5.26
N GLU A 75 13.36 10.73 4.65
CA GLU A 75 14.28 11.67 5.29
C GLU A 75 13.89 13.12 4.97
N ASN A 76 13.50 13.40 3.73
CA ASN A 76 13.25 14.75 3.24
C ASN A 76 11.76 15.06 3.06
N PHE A 77 11.36 16.30 3.36
CA PHE A 77 10.04 16.79 3.00
C PHE A 77 9.95 17.08 1.51
N LYS A 78 8.80 16.74 0.93
CA LYS A 78 8.44 17.03 -0.46
C LYS A 78 7.10 17.76 -0.49
N GLU A 79 6.98 18.70 -1.41
CA GLU A 79 5.79 19.52 -1.56
C GLU A 79 4.74 18.83 -2.45
N PHE A 80 3.50 18.78 -1.97
CA PHE A 80 2.37 18.27 -2.73
C PHE A 80 1.30 19.34 -2.88
N LYS A 81 0.87 19.60 -4.12
CA LYS A 81 -0.10 20.65 -4.44
C LYS A 81 -1.52 20.22 -4.09
N LEU A 82 -2.25 21.01 -3.32
CA LEU A 82 -3.67 20.85 -3.07
C LEU A 82 -4.45 21.17 -4.35
N VAL A 83 -5.13 20.17 -4.90
CA VAL A 83 -5.94 20.31 -6.14
C VAL A 83 -7.44 20.29 -5.89
N GLU A 84 -7.88 19.76 -4.75
CA GLU A 84 -9.29 19.76 -4.38
C GLU A 84 -9.43 19.82 -2.86
N LYS A 85 -10.39 20.60 -2.39
CA LYS A 85 -10.83 20.63 -0.99
C LYS A 85 -12.35 20.55 -0.97
N ARG A 86 -12.88 19.52 -0.31
CA ARG A 86 -14.32 19.30 -0.16
C ARG A 86 -14.69 19.23 1.31
N GLN A 87 -15.56 20.14 1.76
CA GLN A 87 -16.15 20.06 3.10
C GLN A 87 -17.19 18.93 3.13
N ILE A 88 -17.10 18.06 4.13
CA ILE A 88 -18.04 16.93 4.31
C ILE A 88 -19.04 17.24 5.43
N SER A 89 -18.55 17.70 6.58
CA SER A 89 -19.37 18.11 7.73
C SER A 89 -18.79 19.38 8.35
N HIS A 90 -19.32 19.87 9.47
CA HIS A 90 -18.83 21.09 10.13
C HIS A 90 -17.35 21.00 10.58
N ASN A 91 -16.83 19.79 10.83
CA ASN A 91 -15.48 19.55 11.33
C ASN A 91 -14.65 18.58 10.45
N VAL A 92 -15.24 18.05 9.37
CA VAL A 92 -14.58 17.12 8.44
C VAL A 92 -14.45 17.71 7.04
N ALA A 93 -13.26 17.59 6.46
CA ALA A 93 -13.00 17.91 5.06
C ALA A 93 -12.07 16.86 4.41
N LYS A 94 -12.27 16.66 3.11
CA LYS A 94 -11.42 15.82 2.25
C LYS A 94 -10.53 16.70 1.38
N PHE A 95 -9.24 16.41 1.40
CA PHE A 95 -8.22 17.13 0.64
C PHE A 95 -7.60 16.18 -0.38
N ARG A 96 -7.53 16.61 -1.64
CA ARG A 96 -6.85 15.88 -2.71
C ARG A 96 -5.57 16.61 -3.08
N PHE A 97 -4.45 15.93 -2.94
CA PHE A 97 -3.15 16.45 -3.33
C PHE A 97 -2.67 15.77 -4.62
N ALA A 98 -2.11 16.55 -5.55
CA ALA A 98 -1.52 16.03 -6.76
C ALA A 98 -0.20 15.33 -6.46
N LEU A 99 -0.01 14.15 -7.04
CA LEU A 99 1.29 13.50 -7.12
C LEU A 99 2.14 14.17 -8.22
N PRO A 100 3.48 14.00 -8.22
CA PRO A 100 4.37 14.60 -9.19
C PRO A 100 4.00 14.33 -10.65
N THR A 101 3.45 13.14 -10.95
CA THR A 101 2.95 12.79 -12.28
C THR A 101 1.64 12.00 -12.20
N PRO A 102 0.83 11.91 -13.28
CA PRO A 102 -0.42 11.13 -13.28
C PRO A 102 -0.24 9.62 -13.09
N THR A 103 0.94 9.07 -13.39
CA THR A 103 1.25 7.63 -13.27
C THR A 103 1.99 7.31 -11.97
N SER A 104 2.38 8.33 -11.21
CA SER A 104 3.01 8.19 -9.92
C SER A 104 2.09 7.50 -8.92
N VAL A 105 2.67 6.69 -8.03
CA VAL A 105 1.99 6.16 -6.84
C VAL A 105 2.63 6.76 -5.58
N LEU A 106 1.84 6.98 -4.53
CA LEU A 106 2.35 7.55 -3.29
C LEU A 106 3.47 6.68 -2.68
N GLY A 107 3.29 5.35 -2.75
CA GLY A 107 4.25 4.38 -2.22
C GLY A 107 4.28 4.31 -0.70
N LEU A 108 3.13 4.51 -0.05
CA LEU A 108 2.97 4.37 1.40
C LEU A 108 2.68 2.89 1.74
N PRO A 109 3.57 2.20 2.49
CA PRO A 109 3.30 0.83 2.93
C PRO A 109 2.09 0.74 3.86
N ILE A 110 1.38 -0.39 3.83
CA ILE A 110 0.22 -0.63 4.69
C ILE A 110 0.65 -0.65 6.15
N GLY A 111 -0.01 0.16 6.99
CA GLY A 111 0.36 0.37 8.37
C GLY A 111 1.21 1.61 8.63
N GLN A 112 1.69 2.26 7.58
CA GLN A 112 2.53 3.45 7.69
C GLN A 112 1.72 4.70 7.34
N HIS A 113 2.16 5.81 7.89
CA HIS A 113 1.57 7.14 7.70
C HIS A 113 2.61 8.12 7.15
N ILE A 114 2.12 9.29 6.75
CA ILE A 114 2.96 10.43 6.37
C ILE A 114 3.05 11.41 7.53
N SER A 115 4.14 12.16 7.60
CA SER A 115 4.28 13.29 8.50
C SER A 115 4.17 14.57 7.67
N CYS A 116 3.21 15.41 8.04
CA CYS A 116 2.97 16.68 7.39
C CYS A 116 3.57 17.80 8.23
N ARG A 117 3.99 18.88 7.56
CA ARG A 117 4.44 20.11 8.19
C ARG A 117 3.67 21.26 7.58
N GLY A 118 3.11 22.11 8.44
CA GLY A 118 2.42 23.33 8.06
C GLY A 118 3.32 24.51 8.38
N GLN A 119 3.23 25.55 7.56
CA GLN A 119 3.78 26.87 7.85
C GLN A 119 2.62 27.83 8.11
N ASP A 120 2.79 28.78 9.02
CA ASP A 120 1.83 29.87 9.17
C ASP A 120 1.97 30.91 8.05
N ALA A 121 1.12 31.96 8.08
CA ALA A 121 1.16 33.04 7.09
C ALA A 121 2.48 33.83 7.07
N ALA A 122 3.29 33.73 8.14
CA ALA A 122 4.61 34.33 8.23
C ALA A 122 5.73 33.39 7.73
N GLY A 123 5.40 32.16 7.33
CA GLY A 123 6.36 31.15 6.88
C GLY A 123 7.00 30.34 8.01
N GLU A 124 6.60 30.54 9.26
CA GLU A 124 7.15 29.87 10.42
C GLU A 124 6.54 28.48 10.63
N GLU A 125 7.34 27.53 11.12
CA GLU A 125 6.91 26.14 11.30
C GLU A 125 5.83 26.01 12.39
N MET A 126 4.74 25.35 12.04
CA MET A 126 3.58 25.24 12.90
C MET A 126 3.64 23.97 13.78
N TYR A 127 3.97 24.15 15.07
CA TYR A 127 4.07 23.06 16.06
C TYR A 127 2.71 22.50 16.54
N PRO A 128 2.65 21.23 17.02
CA PRO A 128 1.50 20.33 16.86
C PRO A 128 0.29 20.51 17.80
N GLN A 129 0.15 21.62 18.52
CA GLN A 129 -0.98 21.84 19.46
C GLN A 129 -2.29 22.20 18.72
N GLY A 130 -2.83 21.29 17.89
CA GLY A 130 -4.09 21.48 17.15
C GLY A 130 -4.01 22.46 15.97
N ARG A 131 -2.84 23.10 15.77
CA ARG A 131 -2.61 24.10 14.73
C ARG A 131 -2.59 23.49 13.32
N MET A 132 -2.19 22.23 13.17
CA MET A 132 -2.21 21.56 11.86
C MET A 132 -3.62 21.45 11.27
N SER A 133 -4.63 21.10 12.08
CA SER A 133 -6.02 21.07 11.62
C SER A 133 -6.52 22.44 11.18
N HIS A 134 -6.05 23.51 11.85
CA HIS A 134 -6.30 24.89 11.43
C HIS A 134 -5.62 25.20 10.09
N HIS A 135 -4.35 24.85 9.93
CA HIS A 135 -3.63 25.00 8.67
C HIS A 135 -4.40 24.38 7.50
N PHE A 136 -4.80 23.11 7.61
CA PHE A 136 -5.63 22.46 6.59
C PHE A 136 -6.95 23.20 6.31
N ARG A 137 -7.61 23.77 7.34
CA ARG A 137 -8.82 24.57 7.16
C ARG A 137 -8.56 25.88 6.42
N GLU A 138 -7.38 26.46 6.54
CA GLU A 138 -7.02 27.71 5.85
C GLU A 138 -6.49 27.48 4.43
N MET A 139 -5.93 26.29 4.15
CA MET A 139 -5.40 25.95 2.82
C MET A 139 -6.45 26.15 1.71
N LYS A 140 -6.00 26.71 0.60
CA LYS A 140 -6.74 26.96 -0.63
C LYS A 140 -6.23 26.05 -1.74
N VAL A 141 -7.10 25.71 -2.69
CA VAL A 141 -6.69 24.99 -3.90
C VAL A 141 -5.60 25.79 -4.59
N GLY A 142 -4.47 25.14 -4.89
CA GLY A 142 -3.26 25.78 -5.37
C GLY A 142 -2.09 25.75 -4.37
N ASP A 143 -2.39 25.71 -3.06
CA ASP A 143 -1.38 25.70 -2.00
C ASP A 143 -0.61 24.37 -1.97
N TYR A 144 0.51 24.35 -1.26
CA TYR A 144 1.37 23.17 -1.12
C TYR A 144 1.44 22.71 0.34
N LEU A 145 1.54 21.40 0.51
CA LEU A 145 1.78 20.76 1.80
C LEU A 145 3.14 20.05 1.79
N SER A 146 4.00 20.39 2.75
CA SER A 146 5.22 19.64 3.02
C SER A 146 4.90 18.29 3.63
N VAL A 147 5.27 17.21 2.93
CA VAL A 147 5.05 15.82 3.37
C VAL A 147 6.36 15.04 3.36
N ARG A 148 6.64 14.30 4.45
CA ARG A 148 7.70 13.28 4.52
C ARG A 148 7.12 11.91 4.84
N GLY A 149 7.76 10.85 4.38
CA GLY A 149 7.33 9.49 4.67
C GLY A 149 7.97 8.42 3.78
N PRO A 150 7.66 7.15 4.00
CA PRO A 150 6.70 6.68 4.99
C PRO A 150 7.26 6.70 6.43
N LYS A 151 6.38 6.80 7.42
CA LYS A 151 6.69 6.77 8.86
C LYS A 151 5.81 5.74 9.57
N GLY A 152 6.25 5.25 10.71
CA GLY A 152 5.51 4.28 11.51
C GLY A 152 6.16 2.90 11.56
N ARG A 153 5.86 2.19 12.65
CA ARG A 153 6.47 0.89 12.98
C ARG A 153 5.63 -0.31 12.51
N PHE A 154 4.32 -0.12 12.34
CA PHE A 154 3.44 -1.19 11.89
C PHE A 154 3.74 -1.55 10.44
N LYS A 155 3.82 -2.85 10.17
CA LYS A 155 3.98 -3.39 8.82
C LYS A 155 3.04 -4.56 8.68
N TYR A 156 2.03 -4.40 7.82
CA TYR A 156 1.08 -5.46 7.56
C TYR A 156 1.65 -6.52 6.60
N GLN A 157 1.41 -7.80 6.88
CA GLN A 157 1.62 -8.91 5.95
C GLN A 157 0.37 -9.79 5.89
N PRO A 158 -0.04 -10.25 4.69
CA PRO A 158 -1.20 -11.14 4.54
C PRO A 158 -1.08 -12.39 5.42
N GLY A 159 -2.16 -12.71 6.14
CA GLY A 159 -2.22 -13.90 6.99
C GLY A 159 -1.33 -13.88 8.25
N GLN A 160 -0.75 -12.74 8.64
CA GLN A 160 0.07 -12.65 9.87
C GLN A 160 -0.71 -12.97 11.15
N VAL A 161 -2.03 -12.76 11.14
CA VAL A 161 -2.97 -13.07 12.22
C VAL A 161 -4.27 -13.60 11.63
N ARG A 162 -5.00 -14.40 12.41
CA ARG A 162 -6.33 -14.88 12.03
C ARG A 162 -7.34 -13.76 12.00
N ALA A 163 -7.31 -12.86 12.98
CA ALA A 163 -8.19 -11.70 13.01
C ALA A 163 -7.59 -10.49 13.73
N PHE A 164 -8.01 -9.31 13.28
CA PHE A 164 -7.81 -8.06 14.00
C PHE A 164 -9.06 -7.65 14.76
N GLY A 165 -8.87 -7.18 16.00
CA GLY A 165 -9.78 -6.21 16.61
C GLY A 165 -9.22 -4.80 16.37
N MET A 166 -10.05 -3.86 15.97
CA MET A 166 -9.66 -2.48 15.72
C MET A 166 -10.51 -1.56 16.58
N LEU A 167 -9.87 -0.67 17.33
CA LEU A 167 -10.50 0.31 18.20
C LEU A 167 -10.16 1.71 17.68
N ALA A 168 -11.11 2.37 17.02
CA ALA A 168 -10.90 3.67 16.41
C ALA A 168 -11.72 4.75 17.12
N GLY A 169 -11.12 5.94 17.28
CA GLY A 169 -11.81 7.14 17.75
C GLY A 169 -11.61 8.31 16.80
N GLY A 170 -12.68 8.95 16.32
CA GLY A 170 -12.60 10.10 15.43
C GLY A 170 -11.71 9.86 14.20
N SER A 171 -10.68 10.69 14.01
CA SER A 171 -9.71 10.56 12.89
C SER A 171 -8.83 9.31 12.95
N GLY A 172 -8.81 8.60 14.09
CA GLY A 172 -8.09 7.34 14.27
C GLY A 172 -8.62 6.19 13.40
N ILE A 173 -9.73 6.39 12.68
CA ILE A 173 -10.22 5.44 11.66
C ILE A 173 -9.27 5.30 10.48
N THR A 174 -8.48 6.32 10.15
CA THR A 174 -7.68 6.35 8.92
C THR A 174 -6.62 5.23 8.83
N PRO A 175 -5.82 4.91 9.87
CA PRO A 175 -4.95 3.73 9.83
C PRO A 175 -5.75 2.42 9.78
N MET A 176 -6.90 2.34 10.44
CA MET A 176 -7.76 1.14 10.43
C MET A 176 -8.33 0.88 9.05
N PHE A 177 -8.83 1.92 8.39
CA PHE A 177 -9.37 1.86 7.03
C PHE A 177 -8.30 1.43 6.02
N GLN A 178 -7.07 1.95 6.15
CA GLN A 178 -5.94 1.55 5.29
C GLN A 178 -5.64 0.05 5.40
N VAL A 179 -5.55 -0.48 6.64
CA VAL A 179 -5.28 -1.90 6.88
C VAL A 179 -6.47 -2.77 6.43
N THR A 180 -7.69 -2.38 6.80
CA THR A 180 -8.93 -3.10 6.44
C THR A 180 -9.07 -3.23 4.93
N ARG A 181 -8.91 -2.13 4.20
CA ARG A 181 -9.00 -2.13 2.74
C ARG A 181 -7.96 -3.06 2.11
N ALA A 182 -6.72 -3.02 2.60
CA ALA A 182 -5.65 -3.89 2.08
C ALA A 182 -5.92 -5.38 2.29
N ILE A 183 -6.53 -5.74 3.43
CA ILE A 183 -6.95 -7.12 3.73
C ILE A 183 -8.11 -7.52 2.81
N LEU A 184 -9.18 -6.73 2.78
CA LEU A 184 -10.42 -7.11 2.12
C LEU A 184 -10.29 -7.12 0.59
N GLU A 185 -9.54 -6.17 0.01
CA GLU A 185 -9.32 -6.12 -1.45
C GLU A 185 -8.30 -7.16 -1.94
N ASN A 186 -7.60 -7.86 -1.05
CA ASN A 186 -6.69 -8.95 -1.42
C ASN A 186 -7.46 -10.29 -1.41
N PRO A 187 -7.65 -10.94 -2.57
CA PRO A 187 -8.37 -12.22 -2.64
C PRO A 187 -7.61 -13.39 -1.99
N ASN A 188 -6.30 -13.24 -1.75
CA ASN A 188 -5.47 -14.27 -1.11
C ASN A 188 -5.33 -14.08 0.41
N ASP A 189 -6.04 -13.11 0.99
CA ASP A 189 -5.96 -12.78 2.40
C ASP A 189 -7.25 -13.16 3.12
N ASN A 190 -7.18 -14.09 4.07
CA ASN A 190 -8.36 -14.56 4.79
C ASN A 190 -8.48 -13.97 6.20
N THR A 191 -7.64 -12.98 6.55
CA THR A 191 -7.71 -12.33 7.86
C THR A 191 -9.07 -11.65 8.06
N LYS A 192 -9.68 -11.86 9.22
CA LYS A 192 -10.93 -11.19 9.61
C LYS A 192 -10.64 -9.86 10.32
N VAL A 193 -11.55 -8.90 10.20
CA VAL A 193 -11.43 -7.57 10.79
C VAL A 193 -12.71 -7.24 11.55
N HIS A 194 -12.55 -6.91 12.82
CA HIS A 194 -13.62 -6.49 13.73
C HIS A 194 -13.33 -5.06 14.19
N LEU A 195 -14.14 -4.09 13.79
CA LEU A 195 -13.93 -2.68 14.09
C LEU A 195 -14.98 -2.16 15.07
N ILE A 196 -14.54 -1.63 16.21
CA ILE A 196 -15.34 -0.74 17.04
C ILE A 196 -14.93 0.70 16.71
N TYR A 197 -15.87 1.50 16.24
CA TYR A 197 -15.62 2.88 15.84
C TYR A 197 -16.43 3.88 16.67
N ALA A 198 -15.73 4.70 17.46
CA ALA A 198 -16.32 5.63 18.41
C ALA A 198 -16.21 7.09 17.96
N ASN A 199 -17.33 7.81 18.05
CA ASN A 199 -17.45 9.23 17.71
C ASN A 199 -18.37 9.96 18.71
N VAL A 200 -18.41 11.29 18.64
CA VAL A 200 -19.30 12.06 19.52
C VAL A 200 -20.72 12.00 18.97
N THR A 201 -20.93 12.49 17.74
CA THR A 201 -22.23 12.50 17.05
C THR A 201 -22.21 11.59 15.81
N HIS A 202 -23.38 11.35 15.22
CA HIS A 202 -23.49 10.57 13.99
C HIS A 202 -22.80 11.25 12.80
N GLU A 203 -22.82 12.58 12.74
CA GLU A 203 -22.22 13.41 11.70
C GLU A 203 -20.69 13.42 11.75
N ASP A 204 -20.10 13.00 12.87
CA ASP A 204 -18.66 12.89 13.06
C ASP A 204 -18.08 11.58 12.49
N ILE A 205 -18.93 10.62 12.09
CA ILE A 205 -18.49 9.31 11.60
C ILE A 205 -17.84 9.48 10.22
N LEU A 206 -16.50 9.45 10.21
CA LEU A 206 -15.72 9.52 8.98
C LEU A 206 -15.82 8.22 8.18
N LEU A 207 -15.90 8.35 6.85
CA LEU A 207 -15.92 7.21 5.91
C LEU A 207 -17.08 6.25 6.15
N LYS A 208 -18.22 6.74 6.68
CA LYS A 208 -19.34 5.89 7.05
C LYS A 208 -19.85 5.06 5.87
N GLU A 209 -20.11 5.71 4.74
CA GLU A 209 -20.60 5.04 3.52
C GLU A 209 -19.62 3.97 3.03
N GLU A 210 -18.31 4.27 3.02
CA GLU A 210 -17.30 3.30 2.60
C GLU A 210 -17.20 2.10 3.57
N LEU A 211 -17.30 2.34 4.87
CA LEU A 211 -17.26 1.29 5.90
C LEU A 211 -18.51 0.40 5.85
N ASP A 212 -19.70 0.99 5.74
CA ASP A 212 -20.95 0.25 5.58
C ASP A 212 -20.91 -0.62 4.32
N SER A 213 -20.46 -0.06 3.20
CA SER A 213 -20.31 -0.79 1.94
C SER A 213 -19.31 -1.95 2.06
N MET A 214 -18.19 -1.77 2.76
CA MET A 214 -17.26 -2.88 3.02
C MET A 214 -17.91 -3.99 3.86
N ALA A 215 -18.76 -3.64 4.83
CA ALA A 215 -19.44 -4.62 5.68
C ALA A 215 -20.50 -5.41 4.90
N GLU A 216 -21.17 -4.77 3.93
CA GLU A 216 -22.11 -5.41 3.02
C GLU A 216 -21.41 -6.32 1.99
N ILE A 217 -20.27 -5.88 1.44
CA ILE A 217 -19.52 -6.64 0.42
C ILE A 217 -18.78 -7.83 1.04
N TYR A 218 -18.26 -7.68 2.27
CA TYR A 218 -17.44 -8.70 2.95
C TYR A 218 -18.01 -9.12 4.31
N PRO A 219 -19.27 -9.57 4.40
CA PRO A 219 -19.96 -9.77 5.67
C PRO A 219 -19.30 -10.85 6.55
N ASP A 220 -18.59 -11.82 5.97
CA ASP A 220 -17.92 -12.89 6.71
C ASP A 220 -16.52 -12.52 7.22
N ARG A 221 -15.93 -11.46 6.65
CA ARG A 221 -14.55 -11.01 6.96
C ARG A 221 -14.50 -9.65 7.64
N PHE A 222 -15.51 -8.80 7.49
CA PHE A 222 -15.53 -7.47 8.11
C PHE A 222 -16.80 -7.25 8.91
N LYS A 223 -16.63 -6.94 10.19
CA LYS A 223 -17.70 -6.54 11.11
C LYS A 223 -17.37 -5.17 11.67
N ILE A 224 -18.36 -4.28 11.70
CA ILE A 224 -18.24 -2.94 12.28
C ILE A 224 -19.32 -2.73 13.34
N TYR A 225 -18.95 -2.11 14.44
CA TYR A 225 -19.83 -1.68 15.52
C TYR A 225 -19.55 -0.22 15.85
N TYR A 226 -20.56 0.62 15.68
CA TYR A 226 -20.45 2.05 15.95
C TYR A 226 -20.83 2.37 17.40
N VAL A 227 -20.13 3.33 18.00
CA VAL A 227 -20.38 3.82 19.36
C VAL A 227 -20.46 5.35 19.35
N LEU A 228 -21.52 5.93 19.92
CA LEU A 228 -21.72 7.37 19.94
C LEU A 228 -21.91 7.90 21.36
N ASN A 229 -21.29 9.04 21.68
CA ASN A 229 -21.57 9.75 22.94
C ASN A 229 -22.94 10.42 22.93
N GLN A 230 -23.33 10.99 21.79
CA GLN A 230 -24.57 11.73 21.57
C GLN A 230 -25.29 11.11 20.35
N PRO A 231 -25.91 9.92 20.52
CA PRO A 231 -26.61 9.24 19.43
C PRO A 231 -27.90 9.98 19.05
N PRO A 232 -28.40 9.79 17.80
CA PRO A 232 -29.76 10.18 17.44
C PRO A 232 -30.80 9.35 18.22
N GLU A 233 -32.07 9.78 18.19
CA GLU A 233 -33.17 9.09 18.90
C GLU A 233 -33.29 7.61 18.52
N VAL A 234 -33.04 7.29 17.25
CA VAL A 234 -33.03 5.91 16.74
C VAL A 234 -31.58 5.48 16.54
N TRP A 235 -31.05 4.70 17.47
CA TRP A 235 -29.67 4.21 17.43
C TRP A 235 -29.56 2.77 17.91
N ASN A 236 -28.96 1.92 17.08
CA ASN A 236 -28.79 0.49 17.35
C ASN A 236 -27.33 0.11 17.70
N GLY A 237 -26.46 1.11 17.85
CA GLY A 237 -25.06 0.92 18.23
C GLY A 237 -24.82 1.15 19.72
N GLY A 238 -23.54 1.23 20.09
CA GLY A 238 -23.13 1.52 21.45
C GLY A 238 -23.39 2.98 21.82
N VAL A 239 -23.67 3.22 23.10
CA VAL A 239 -23.88 4.58 23.64
C VAL A 239 -22.83 4.86 24.71
N GLY A 240 -22.26 6.07 24.68
CA GLY A 240 -21.23 6.51 25.62
C GLY A 240 -19.82 6.21 25.12
N PHE A 241 -18.94 5.80 26.03
CA PHE A 241 -17.57 5.40 25.70
C PHE A 241 -17.50 3.90 25.40
N VAL A 242 -16.48 3.48 24.67
CA VAL A 242 -16.21 2.06 24.44
C VAL A 242 -15.97 1.38 25.79
N SER A 243 -16.72 0.32 26.09
CA SER A 243 -16.62 -0.44 27.35
C SER A 243 -15.93 -1.80 27.15
N MET A 244 -15.56 -2.46 28.25
CA MET A 244 -15.01 -3.81 28.22
C MET A 244 -16.00 -4.81 27.60
N GLU A 245 -17.29 -4.69 27.90
CA GLU A 245 -18.35 -5.55 27.38
C GLU A 245 -18.48 -5.41 25.86
N MET A 246 -18.37 -4.17 25.34
CA MET A 246 -18.37 -3.94 23.90
C MET A 246 -17.17 -4.61 23.23
N ILE A 247 -15.97 -4.53 23.84
CA ILE A 247 -14.76 -5.19 23.32
C ILE A 247 -14.95 -6.71 23.34
N GLN A 248 -15.40 -7.29 24.45
CA GLN A 248 -15.65 -8.73 24.56
C GLN A 248 -16.67 -9.24 23.53
N THR A 249 -17.69 -8.43 23.25
CA THR A 249 -18.77 -8.82 22.34
C THR A 249 -18.37 -8.70 20.88
N HIS A 250 -17.65 -7.63 20.51
CA HIS A 250 -17.44 -7.28 19.10
C HIS A 250 -16.03 -7.57 18.59
N CYS A 251 -15.02 -7.69 19.46
CA CYS A 251 -13.65 -8.04 19.06
C CYS A 251 -13.36 -9.54 19.26
N PRO A 252 -12.37 -10.10 18.52
CA PRO A 252 -11.93 -11.47 18.74
C PRO A 252 -11.32 -11.65 20.13
N ALA A 253 -11.68 -12.73 20.83
CA ALA A 253 -11.12 -13.07 22.14
C ALA A 253 -9.58 -13.20 22.09
N PRO A 254 -8.87 -12.94 23.21
CA PRO A 254 -7.42 -13.04 23.27
C PRO A 254 -6.92 -14.43 22.84
N ALA A 255 -5.98 -14.44 21.89
CA ALA A 255 -5.29 -15.64 21.43
C ALA A 255 -3.97 -15.25 20.76
N ALA A 256 -3.03 -16.19 20.63
CA ALA A 256 -1.72 -15.94 20.04
C ALA A 256 -1.79 -15.48 18.56
N ASP A 257 -2.88 -15.76 17.88
CA ASP A 257 -3.14 -15.41 16.48
C ASP A 257 -4.10 -14.22 16.31
N ILE A 258 -4.27 -13.41 17.36
CA ILE A 258 -5.12 -12.21 17.39
C ILE A 258 -4.28 -10.98 17.70
N GLN A 259 -4.59 -9.88 17.01
CA GLN A 259 -3.98 -8.59 17.30
C GLN A 259 -5.05 -7.48 17.38
N ILE A 260 -4.93 -6.64 18.39
CA ILE A 260 -5.74 -5.46 18.60
C ILE A 260 -4.97 -4.23 18.15
N LEU A 261 -5.53 -3.49 17.19
CA LEU A 261 -5.01 -2.21 16.74
C LEU A 261 -5.85 -1.09 17.36
N ARG A 262 -5.22 -0.04 17.89
CA ARG A 262 -5.93 1.12 18.42
C ARG A 262 -5.37 2.44 17.93
N CYS A 263 -6.27 3.39 17.66
CA CYS A 263 -5.92 4.76 17.33
C CYS A 263 -7.09 5.69 17.66
N GLY A 264 -6.82 6.73 18.43
CA GLY A 264 -7.82 7.69 18.87
C GLY A 264 -7.22 8.74 19.79
N PRO A 265 -8.04 9.61 20.41
CA PRO A 265 -7.57 10.59 21.38
C PRO A 265 -6.80 9.94 22.55
N PRO A 266 -5.80 10.63 23.15
CA PRO A 266 -5.00 10.05 24.24
C PRO A 266 -5.81 9.47 25.41
N PRO A 267 -6.91 10.11 25.88
CA PRO A 267 -7.76 9.53 26.93
C PRO A 267 -8.40 8.20 26.52
N MET A 268 -8.86 8.11 25.27
CA MET A 268 -9.42 6.87 24.73
C MET A 268 -8.35 5.77 24.69
N ASN A 269 -7.18 6.04 24.12
CA ASN A 269 -6.12 5.02 24.02
C ASN A 269 -5.69 4.50 25.40
N LYS A 270 -5.65 5.38 26.41
CA LYS A 270 -5.34 5.01 27.80
C LYS A 270 -6.41 4.07 28.37
N ALA A 271 -7.69 4.43 28.25
CA ALA A 271 -8.80 3.60 28.72
C ALA A 271 -8.84 2.23 27.99
N MET A 272 -8.62 2.23 26.67
CA MET A 272 -8.60 0.99 25.89
C MET A 272 -7.43 0.08 26.31
N ALA A 273 -6.28 0.64 26.70
CA ALA A 273 -5.17 -0.17 27.22
C ALA A 273 -5.56 -0.91 28.50
N GLU A 274 -6.17 -0.21 29.44
CA GLU A 274 -6.63 -0.78 30.71
C GLU A 274 -7.73 -1.84 30.50
N HIS A 275 -8.70 -1.56 29.62
CA HIS A 275 -9.73 -2.53 29.27
C HIS A 275 -9.14 -3.80 28.64
N LEU A 276 -8.22 -3.65 27.68
CA LEU A 276 -7.59 -4.80 27.02
C LEU A 276 -6.75 -5.63 28.00
N GLU A 277 -6.05 -5.00 28.94
CA GLU A 277 -5.30 -5.70 29.98
C GLU A 277 -6.23 -6.50 30.90
N ASN A 278 -7.32 -5.89 31.37
CA ASN A 278 -8.33 -6.57 32.21
C ASN A 278 -9.04 -7.72 31.49
N LEU A 279 -9.14 -7.65 30.16
CA LEU A 279 -9.70 -8.70 29.31
C LEU A 279 -8.69 -9.79 28.93
N GLY A 280 -7.43 -9.69 29.36
CA GLY A 280 -6.40 -10.70 29.13
C GLY A 280 -5.66 -10.59 27.80
N TYR A 281 -5.75 -9.47 27.08
CA TYR A 281 -4.90 -9.22 25.93
C TYR A 281 -3.50 -8.81 26.39
N THR A 282 -2.48 -9.56 25.98
CA THR A 282 -1.09 -9.23 26.33
C THR A 282 -0.59 -8.00 25.55
N LYS A 283 0.59 -7.47 25.91
CA LYS A 283 1.18 -6.32 25.21
C LYS A 283 1.54 -6.64 23.76
N GLU A 284 1.91 -7.88 23.48
CA GLU A 284 2.28 -8.37 22.14
C GLU A 284 1.08 -8.47 21.22
N MET A 285 -0.11 -8.71 21.79
CA MET A 285 -1.38 -8.69 21.07
C MET A 285 -1.85 -7.27 20.76
N GLN A 286 -1.18 -6.21 21.21
CA GLN A 286 -1.66 -4.83 21.09
C GLN A 286 -0.70 -3.97 20.26
N PHE A 287 -1.27 -3.13 19.40
CA PHE A 287 -0.53 -2.09 18.70
C PHE A 287 -1.30 -0.76 18.73
N GLN A 288 -0.62 0.30 19.14
CA GLN A 288 -1.12 1.67 19.06
C GLN A 288 -0.40 2.41 17.93
N PHE A 289 -1.17 2.98 17.02
CA PHE A 289 -0.67 3.84 15.94
C PHE A 289 -0.18 5.20 16.46
#